data_AF-A0A6M3MDG6-F1
#
_entry.id   AF-A0A6M3MDG6-F1
#
_cell.length_a   1.000
_cell.length_b   1.000
_cell.length_c   1.000
_cell.angle_alpha   90.00
_cell.angle_beta   90.00
_cell.angle_gamma   90.00
#
_symmetry.space_group_name_H-M   'P 1'
#
loop_
_entity.id
_entity.type
_entity.pdbx_description
1 polymer ?
#
loop_
_entity_poly.entity_id
_entity_poly.type
_entity_poly.pdbx_seq_one_letter_code
_entity_poly.pdbx_strand_id
1 'polypeptide(L)'
;MENMPYIEIFADLEPMEARITKLLANKLKHIPIWTEFLSKVKGVGPRLAGYVIGKTMVKFIPISAEELKDYSPSQQNLAQKTENGKYMVPTRRGIEAFDNISKYWAYWGLGVEDGHAPRLEAGKKARYDPVKRSKMWNISEQFVIQGTRYRADYDRYKKRKTAERTPPEKCPQYGINRICKKQIAEGKKPSCKSHIHNMSKIYAVKQFIKDLWLAWRILEGLPVTEPYVIDVLGHEKKDKPPLE
;
A
#
# COMPACT_ATOMS: atom_id res chain seq x y z
N MET A 1 21.10 35.25 -21.47
CA MET A 1 20.48 34.07 -20.83
C MET A 1 18.99 34.34 -20.82
N GLU A 2 18.27 33.78 -21.79
CA GLU A 2 16.82 33.92 -21.88
C GLU A 2 16.15 33.43 -20.59
N ASN A 3 15.21 34.23 -20.11
CA ASN A 3 14.41 33.94 -18.93
C ASN A 3 13.52 32.73 -19.26
N MET A 4 13.95 31.52 -18.85
CA MET A 4 13.25 30.29 -19.18
C MET A 4 11.96 30.20 -18.35
N PRO A 5 10.77 30.21 -18.98
CA PRO A 5 9.48 30.28 -18.28
C PRO A 5 9.22 29.11 -17.32
N TYR A 6 9.94 28.00 -17.47
CA TYR A 6 9.87 26.87 -16.54
C TYR A 6 10.41 27.20 -15.15
N ILE A 7 11.42 28.07 -15.03
CA ILE A 7 12.04 28.41 -13.74
C ILE A 7 11.05 29.18 -12.86
N GLU A 8 10.28 30.10 -13.44
CA GLU A 8 9.26 30.87 -12.73
C GLU A 8 8.10 29.96 -12.27
N ILE A 9 7.67 29.00 -13.09
CA ILE A 9 6.65 28.01 -12.70
C ILE A 9 7.14 27.15 -11.53
N PHE A 10 8.39 26.67 -11.54
CA PHE A 10 8.93 25.89 -10.43
C PHE A 10 9.03 26.70 -9.13
N ALA A 11 9.41 27.98 -9.23
CA ALA A 11 9.46 28.89 -8.09
C ALA A 11 8.09 29.08 -7.42
N ASP A 12 6.99 29.00 -8.18
CA ASP A 12 5.63 29.07 -7.64
C ASP A 12 5.11 27.74 -7.07
N LEU A 13 5.58 26.60 -7.59
CA LEU A 13 5.13 25.27 -7.17
C LEU A 13 5.69 24.85 -5.82
N GLU A 14 6.96 25.13 -5.52
CA GLU A 14 7.58 24.74 -4.26
C GLU A 14 6.87 25.36 -3.02
N PRO A 15 6.58 26.67 -2.99
CA PRO A 15 5.82 27.28 -1.90
C PRO A 15 4.41 26.70 -1.78
N MET A 16 3.75 26.37 -2.89
CA MET A 16 2.44 25.73 -2.86
C MET A 16 2.49 24.33 -2.25
N GLU A 17 3.48 23.51 -2.62
CA GLU A 17 3.70 22.19 -2.06
C GLU A 17 4.01 22.25 -0.56
N ALA A 18 4.86 23.19 -0.14
CA ALA A 18 5.17 23.44 1.27
C ALA A 18 3.91 23.85 2.05
N ARG A 19 3.10 24.75 1.47
CA ARG A 19 1.82 25.20 2.05
C ARG A 19 0.84 24.05 2.21
N ILE A 20 0.64 23.22 1.17
CA ILE A 20 -0.23 22.03 1.24
C ILE A 20 0.27 21.06 2.30
N THR A 21 1.58 20.82 2.37
CA THR A 21 2.18 19.93 3.37
C THR A 21 1.94 20.45 4.79
N LYS A 22 2.10 21.75 5.04
CA LYS A 22 1.83 22.40 6.33
C LYS A 22 0.35 22.30 6.72
N LEU A 23 -0.56 22.54 5.77
CA LEU A 23 -1.99 22.40 5.98
C LEU A 23 -2.39 20.97 6.34
N LEU A 24 -1.85 19.97 5.63
CA LEU A 24 -2.07 18.57 5.95
C LEU A 24 -1.50 18.21 7.33
N ALA A 25 -0.26 18.63 7.64
CA ALA A 25 0.33 18.39 8.94
C ALA A 25 -0.53 18.95 10.08
N ASN A 26 -1.04 20.18 9.93
CA ASN A 26 -1.94 20.79 10.91
C ASN A 26 -3.25 20.01 11.08
N LYS A 27 -3.86 19.52 9.99
CA LYS A 27 -5.07 18.67 10.07
C LYS A 27 -4.79 17.33 10.75
N LEU A 28 -3.60 16.76 10.54
CA LEU A 28 -3.22 15.46 11.08
C LEU A 28 -2.87 15.51 12.57
N LYS A 29 -2.51 16.67 13.15
CA LYS A 29 -2.12 16.82 14.57
C LYS A 29 -3.12 16.26 15.57
N HIS A 30 -4.40 16.20 15.20
CA HIS A 30 -5.49 15.70 16.07
C HIS A 30 -5.92 14.28 15.72
N ILE A 31 -5.20 13.58 14.84
CA ILE A 31 -5.52 12.21 14.43
C ILE A 31 -4.58 11.24 15.17
N PRO A 32 -5.10 10.38 16.08
CA PRO A 32 -4.25 9.51 16.90
C PRO A 32 -3.32 8.59 16.10
N ILE A 33 -3.80 7.98 15.01
CA ILE A 33 -2.92 7.11 14.20
C ILE A 33 -1.75 7.89 13.55
N TRP A 34 -1.91 9.20 13.35
CA TRP A 34 -0.82 10.05 12.89
C TRP A 34 0.19 10.29 14.02
N THR A 35 -0.25 10.76 15.18
CA THR A 35 0.63 11.09 16.31
C THR A 35 1.34 9.86 16.86
N GLU A 36 0.61 8.74 16.96
CA GLU A 36 1.13 7.55 17.63
C GLU A 36 1.95 6.63 16.73
N PHE A 37 1.75 6.68 15.41
CA PHE A 37 2.40 5.74 14.50
C PHE A 37 2.94 6.40 13.23
N LEU A 38 2.10 6.95 12.35
CA LEU A 38 2.52 7.34 11.00
C LEU A 38 3.60 8.44 10.99
N SER A 39 3.54 9.38 11.93
CA SER A 39 4.56 10.46 12.05
C SER A 39 5.94 9.93 12.46
N LYS A 40 6.00 8.77 13.12
CA LYS A 40 7.23 8.11 13.55
C LYS A 40 7.85 7.24 12.44
N VAL A 41 7.11 7.02 11.34
CA VAL A 41 7.58 6.21 10.20
C VAL A 41 8.39 7.06 9.23
N LYS A 42 9.72 6.88 9.22
CA LYS A 42 10.59 7.54 8.25
C LYS A 42 10.23 7.14 6.82
N GLY A 43 10.06 8.14 5.96
CA GLY A 43 9.57 7.99 4.58
C GLY A 43 8.05 8.16 4.42
N VAL A 44 7.29 8.37 5.51
CA VAL A 44 5.85 8.64 5.47
C VAL A 44 5.55 10.01 6.05
N GLY A 45 5.64 11.04 5.20
CA GLY A 45 5.30 12.41 5.58
C GLY A 45 3.77 12.70 5.58
N PRO A 46 3.35 13.92 5.97
CA PRO A 46 1.95 14.32 6.09
C PRO A 46 1.10 14.07 4.83
N ARG A 47 1.71 14.18 3.64
CA ARG A 47 1.02 13.92 2.36
C ARG A 47 0.67 12.46 2.15
N LEU A 48 1.62 11.56 2.42
CA LEU A 48 1.40 10.12 2.32
C LEU A 48 0.49 9.62 3.43
N ALA A 49 0.71 10.09 4.67
CA ALA A 49 -0.14 9.77 5.80
C ALA A 49 -1.58 10.26 5.59
N GLY A 50 -1.78 11.51 5.15
CA GLY A 50 -3.10 12.05 4.86
C GLY A 50 -3.84 11.25 3.79
N TYR A 51 -3.13 10.78 2.75
CA TYR A 51 -3.71 9.89 1.74
C TYR A 51 -4.12 8.53 2.34
N VAL A 52 -3.22 7.88 3.09
CA VAL A 52 -3.50 6.58 3.73
C VAL A 52 -4.66 6.69 4.69
N ILE A 53 -4.69 7.76 5.50
CA ILE A 53 -5.75 8.01 6.46
C ILE A 53 -7.07 8.28 5.76
N GLY A 54 -7.10 9.23 4.83
CA GLY A 54 -8.30 9.60 4.10
C GLY A 54 -8.91 8.43 3.34
N LYS A 55 -8.09 7.56 2.75
CA LYS A 55 -8.59 6.35 2.08
C LYS A 55 -9.04 5.26 3.05
N THR A 56 -8.42 5.12 4.22
CA THR A 56 -8.82 4.10 5.21
C THR A 56 -10.09 4.51 5.94
N MET A 57 -10.29 5.80 6.20
CA MET A 57 -11.42 6.32 6.97
C MET A 57 -12.77 6.27 6.25
N VAL A 58 -12.82 5.87 4.97
CA VAL A 58 -14.04 5.89 4.15
C VAL A 58 -14.41 4.46 3.72
N LYS A 59 -15.43 3.85 4.35
CA LYS A 59 -16.02 2.56 3.93
C LYS A 59 -17.39 2.77 3.33
N PHE A 60 -17.64 2.19 2.17
CA PHE A 60 -18.94 2.23 1.49
C PHE A 60 -19.80 0.99 1.79
N ILE A 61 -21.12 1.13 1.91
CA ILE A 61 -22.09 0.02 1.86
C ILE A 61 -23.16 0.29 0.80
N PRO A 62 -23.73 -0.75 0.18
CA PRO A 62 -24.87 -0.60 -0.71
C PRO A 62 -26.15 -0.25 0.05
N ILE A 63 -26.95 0.65 -0.52
CA ILE A 63 -28.26 1.13 -0.07
C ILE A 63 -29.17 1.42 -1.28
N SER A 64 -30.47 1.56 -1.05
CA SER A 64 -31.45 2.01 -2.05
C SER A 64 -31.38 3.53 -2.32
N ALA A 65 -32.06 3.97 -3.39
CA ALA A 65 -32.15 5.39 -3.74
C ALA A 65 -32.98 6.19 -2.72
N GLU A 66 -33.99 5.56 -2.12
CA GLU A 66 -34.77 6.13 -1.02
C GLU A 66 -33.91 6.33 0.23
N GLU A 67 -33.18 5.30 0.67
CA GLU A 67 -32.30 5.38 1.85
C GLU A 67 -31.18 6.42 1.68
N LEU A 68 -30.75 6.71 0.44
CA LEU A 68 -29.69 7.70 0.16
C LEU A 68 -30.08 9.10 0.65
N LYS A 69 -31.38 9.43 0.62
CA LYS A 69 -31.92 10.73 1.01
C LYS A 69 -31.68 11.03 2.50
N ASP A 70 -31.56 9.99 3.33
CA ASP A 70 -31.37 10.10 4.79
C ASP A 70 -29.91 10.35 5.20
N TYR A 71 -28.95 10.25 4.27
CA TYR A 71 -27.53 10.49 4.54
C TYR A 71 -27.15 11.96 4.40
N SER A 72 -26.06 12.37 5.06
CA SER A 72 -25.58 13.76 4.96
C SER A 72 -25.21 14.14 3.51
N PRO A 73 -25.30 15.43 3.13
CA PRO A 73 -24.94 15.88 1.79
C PRO A 73 -23.51 15.47 1.35
N SER A 74 -22.56 15.46 2.29
CA SER A 74 -21.19 15.01 2.02
C SER A 74 -21.12 13.51 1.70
N GLN A 75 -21.94 12.68 2.33
CA GLN A 75 -22.02 11.24 2.03
C GLN A 75 -22.76 10.99 0.71
N GLN A 76 -23.81 11.77 0.42
CA GLN A 76 -24.53 11.71 -0.85
C GLN A 76 -23.63 12.08 -2.04
N ASN A 77 -22.82 13.14 -1.92
CA ASN A 77 -21.86 13.55 -2.97
C ASN A 77 -20.77 12.51 -3.26
N LEU A 78 -20.48 11.65 -2.28
CA LEU A 78 -19.51 10.57 -2.41
C LEU A 78 -20.17 9.26 -2.86
N ALA A 79 -21.49 9.22 -3.04
CA ALA A 79 -22.22 8.01 -3.38
C ALA A 79 -21.82 7.47 -4.76
N GLN A 80 -21.71 6.14 -4.88
CA GLN A 80 -21.39 5.47 -6.15
C GLN A 80 -22.54 4.57 -6.60
N LYS A 81 -22.94 4.65 -7.87
CA LYS A 81 -24.00 3.81 -8.43
C LYS A 81 -23.46 2.40 -8.73
N THR A 82 -24.21 1.37 -8.33
CA THR A 82 -23.91 -0.03 -8.63
C THR A 82 -24.62 -0.48 -9.92
N GLU A 83 -24.13 -1.58 -10.51
CA GLU A 83 -24.71 -2.16 -11.74
C GLU A 83 -26.18 -2.61 -11.53
N ASN A 84 -26.60 -2.91 -10.29
CA ASN A 84 -27.95 -3.38 -9.95
C ASN A 84 -28.92 -2.25 -9.57
N GLY A 85 -28.59 -0.99 -9.87
CA GLY A 85 -29.44 0.17 -9.57
C GLY A 85 -29.41 0.65 -8.10
N LYS A 86 -28.65 0.00 -7.21
CA LYS A 86 -28.40 0.45 -5.83
C LYS A 86 -27.28 1.49 -5.76
N TYR A 87 -27.24 2.31 -4.72
CA TYR A 87 -26.15 3.25 -4.44
C TYR A 87 -25.22 2.70 -3.36
N MET A 88 -23.96 3.11 -3.36
CA MET A 88 -23.01 2.84 -2.29
C MET A 88 -22.66 4.15 -1.61
N VAL A 89 -22.94 4.28 -0.32
CA VAL A 89 -22.59 5.48 0.47
C VAL A 89 -21.58 5.16 1.55
N PRO A 90 -20.73 6.11 1.95
CA PRO A 90 -19.77 5.87 3.01
C PRO A 90 -20.47 5.81 4.39
N THR A 91 -20.45 4.65 5.05
CA THR A 91 -21.20 4.37 6.30
C THR A 91 -20.39 3.91 7.48
N ARG A 92 -19.19 3.34 7.27
CA ARG A 92 -18.27 3.07 8.39
C ARG A 92 -16.96 3.83 8.27
N ARG A 93 -16.43 4.10 9.45
CA ARG A 93 -15.22 4.85 9.70
C ARG A 93 -14.08 3.86 9.94
N GLY A 94 -12.94 4.09 9.30
CA GLY A 94 -11.66 3.62 9.80
C GLY A 94 -11.34 2.14 9.66
N ILE A 95 -10.42 1.69 10.50
CA ILE A 95 -9.73 0.39 10.37
C ILE A 95 -10.62 -0.80 10.75
N GLU A 96 -11.74 -0.56 11.45
CA GLU A 96 -12.74 -1.58 11.81
C GLU A 96 -13.26 -2.36 10.60
N ALA A 97 -13.31 -1.72 9.42
CA ALA A 97 -13.73 -2.35 8.17
C ALA A 97 -12.88 -3.57 7.76
N PHE A 98 -11.70 -3.71 8.33
CA PHE A 98 -10.73 -4.77 8.04
C PHE A 98 -10.50 -5.60 9.31
N ASP A 99 -11.33 -6.61 9.52
CA ASP A 99 -11.26 -7.55 10.65
C ASP A 99 -9.97 -8.39 10.67
N ASN A 100 -9.35 -8.60 9.52
CA ASN A 100 -8.06 -9.24 9.37
C ASN A 100 -7.12 -8.46 8.44
N ILE A 101 -5.81 -8.70 8.60
CA ILE A 101 -4.78 -8.04 7.80
C ILE A 101 -4.88 -8.35 6.30
N SER A 102 -5.33 -9.55 5.92
CA SER A 102 -5.45 -9.95 4.51
C SER A 102 -6.45 -9.07 3.75
N LYS A 103 -7.58 -8.69 4.37
CA LYS A 103 -8.54 -7.73 3.79
C LYS A 103 -7.92 -6.35 3.60
N TYR A 104 -7.10 -5.90 4.55
CA TYR A 104 -6.44 -4.60 4.43
C TYR A 104 -5.33 -4.60 3.38
N TRP A 105 -4.57 -5.69 3.24
CA TRP A 105 -3.66 -5.86 2.10
C TRP A 105 -4.40 -5.89 0.76
N ALA A 106 -5.51 -6.61 0.66
CA ALA A 106 -6.32 -6.65 -0.56
C ALA A 106 -6.84 -5.25 -0.93
N TYR A 107 -7.31 -4.48 0.06
CA TYR A 107 -7.75 -3.10 -0.12
C TYR A 107 -6.68 -2.19 -0.73
N TRP A 108 -5.43 -2.37 -0.31
CA TRP A 108 -4.27 -1.63 -0.82
C TRP A 108 -3.64 -2.22 -2.10
N GLY A 109 -4.26 -3.26 -2.68
CA GLY A 109 -3.75 -3.93 -3.89
C GLY A 109 -2.51 -4.78 -3.66
N LEU A 110 -2.29 -5.22 -2.42
CA LEU A 110 -1.20 -6.09 -1.98
C LEU A 110 -1.65 -7.55 -1.78
N GLY A 111 -2.92 -7.85 -2.07
CA GLY A 111 -3.47 -9.21 -2.07
C GLY A 111 -2.73 -10.13 -3.04
N VAL A 112 -2.86 -11.43 -2.81
CA VAL A 112 -2.35 -12.49 -3.69
C VAL A 112 -3.48 -13.41 -4.10
N GLU A 113 -3.37 -13.97 -5.30
CA GLU A 113 -4.26 -14.98 -5.87
C GLU A 113 -3.40 -16.19 -6.22
N ASP A 114 -3.72 -17.35 -5.65
CA ASP A 114 -2.96 -18.60 -5.83
C ASP A 114 -1.45 -18.42 -5.57
N GLY A 115 -1.10 -17.64 -4.54
CA GLY A 115 0.29 -17.34 -4.17
C GLY A 115 0.99 -16.31 -5.06
N HIS A 116 0.31 -15.76 -6.08
CA HIS A 116 0.87 -14.82 -7.04
C HIS A 116 0.19 -13.45 -6.96
N ALA A 117 0.86 -12.41 -7.48
CA ALA A 117 0.22 -11.11 -7.60
C ALA A 117 -0.85 -11.16 -8.72
N PRO A 118 -2.03 -10.55 -8.54
CA PRO A 118 -3.10 -10.55 -9.54
C PRO A 118 -2.57 -9.99 -10.86
N ARG A 119 -2.83 -10.70 -11.97
CA ARG A 119 -2.47 -10.26 -13.32
C ARG A 119 -3.62 -9.48 -13.93
N LEU A 120 -3.27 -8.46 -14.73
CA LEU A 120 -4.25 -7.75 -15.55
C LEU A 120 -4.54 -8.59 -16.80
N GLU A 121 -5.82 -8.73 -17.12
CA GLU A 121 -6.30 -9.41 -18.33
C GLU A 121 -6.97 -8.37 -19.23
N ALA A 122 -6.63 -8.40 -20.53
CA ALA A 122 -7.20 -7.47 -21.50
C ALA A 122 -8.73 -7.61 -21.52
N GLY A 123 -9.43 -6.48 -21.43
CA GLY A 123 -10.90 -6.44 -21.43
C GLY A 123 -11.57 -6.77 -20.09
N LYS A 124 -10.82 -7.12 -19.03
CA LYS A 124 -11.39 -7.38 -17.69
C LYS A 124 -11.02 -6.29 -16.69
N LYS A 125 -11.97 -5.94 -15.81
CA LYS A 125 -11.72 -5.05 -14.67
C LYS A 125 -10.66 -5.69 -13.75
N ALA A 126 -9.70 -4.89 -13.29
CA ALA A 126 -8.71 -5.35 -12.32
C ALA A 126 -9.37 -5.73 -11.00
N ARG A 127 -8.90 -6.80 -10.36
CA ARG A 127 -9.39 -7.25 -9.04
C ARG A 127 -8.90 -6.40 -7.86
N TYR A 128 -8.01 -5.46 -8.14
CA TYR A 128 -7.49 -4.50 -7.17
C TYR A 128 -7.61 -3.08 -7.74
N ASP A 129 -7.58 -2.09 -6.86
CA ASP A 129 -7.53 -0.67 -7.24
C ASP A 129 -6.11 -0.29 -7.71
N PRO A 130 -5.91 0.04 -9.00
CA PRO A 130 -4.58 0.33 -9.54
C PRO A 130 -3.94 1.57 -8.93
N VAL A 131 -4.74 2.58 -8.55
CA VAL A 131 -4.24 3.82 -7.96
C VAL A 131 -3.68 3.55 -6.56
N LYS A 132 -4.39 2.75 -5.76
CA LYS A 132 -3.92 2.33 -4.43
C LYS A 132 -2.66 1.49 -4.53
N ARG A 133 -2.60 0.53 -5.47
CA ARG A 133 -1.41 -0.31 -5.68
C ARG A 133 -0.19 0.53 -6.08
N SER A 134 -0.36 1.48 -7.00
CA SER A 134 0.70 2.41 -7.37
C SER A 134 1.12 3.30 -6.20
N LYS A 135 0.21 3.73 -5.34
CA LYS A 135 0.60 4.48 -4.13
C LYS A 135 1.46 3.64 -3.19
N MET A 136 1.10 2.37 -2.98
CA MET A 136 1.91 1.44 -2.18
C MET A 136 3.31 1.26 -2.77
N TRP A 137 3.43 1.25 -4.09
CA TRP A 137 4.73 1.26 -4.76
C TRP A 137 5.55 2.51 -4.42
N ASN A 138 4.96 3.69 -4.48
CA ASN A 138 5.67 4.93 -4.15
C ASN A 138 6.12 4.95 -2.68
N ILE A 139 5.29 4.47 -1.75
CA ILE A 139 5.66 4.32 -0.34
C ILE A 139 6.84 3.33 -0.19
N SER A 140 6.83 2.22 -0.95
CA SER A 140 7.94 1.27 -0.95
C SER A 140 9.26 1.90 -1.37
N GLU A 141 9.23 2.82 -2.33
CA GLU A 141 10.41 3.54 -2.78
C GLU A 141 10.91 4.49 -1.70
N GLN A 142 10.02 5.17 -0.98
CA GLN A 142 10.42 6.00 0.14
C GLN A 142 11.10 5.20 1.26
N PHE A 143 10.66 3.96 1.52
CA PHE A 143 11.37 3.10 2.47
C PHE A 143 12.76 2.71 2.00
N VAL A 144 12.96 2.50 0.70
CA VAL A 144 14.29 2.22 0.16
C VAL A 144 15.17 3.49 0.24
N ILE A 145 14.64 4.66 -0.13
CA ILE A 145 15.45 5.88 -0.21
C ILE A 145 15.76 6.44 1.19
N GLN A 146 14.76 6.50 2.08
CA GLN A 146 14.83 7.25 3.33
C GLN A 146 14.62 6.38 4.57
N GLY A 147 14.11 5.15 4.42
CA GLY A 147 13.59 4.37 5.54
C GLY A 147 14.65 3.85 6.52
N THR A 148 14.19 3.49 7.72
CA THR A 148 14.97 2.80 8.77
C THR A 148 14.43 1.38 8.97
N ARG A 149 13.39 1.21 9.78
CA ARG A 149 12.80 -0.10 10.12
C ARG A 149 12.36 -0.89 8.89
N TYR A 150 11.54 -0.30 8.03
CA TYR A 150 11.06 -0.98 6.81
C TYR A 150 12.14 -1.14 5.74
N ARG A 151 13.21 -0.32 5.81
CA ARG A 151 14.42 -0.52 5.00
C ARG A 151 15.15 -1.79 5.45
N ALA A 152 15.27 -2.01 6.76
CA ALA A 152 15.86 -3.23 7.31
C ALA A 152 15.06 -4.49 6.93
N ASP A 153 13.72 -4.42 6.92
CA ASP A 153 12.86 -5.51 6.41
C ASP A 153 13.13 -5.80 4.92
N TYR A 154 13.20 -4.75 4.11
CA TYR A 154 13.57 -4.86 2.70
C TYR A 154 14.95 -5.52 2.53
N ASP A 155 15.98 -5.07 3.27
CA ASP A 155 17.34 -5.58 3.12
C ASP A 155 17.48 -7.04 3.58
N ARG A 156 16.84 -7.42 4.70
CA ARG A 156 16.77 -8.83 5.15
C ARG A 156 16.11 -9.72 4.09
N TYR A 157 14.95 -9.29 3.59
CA TYR A 157 14.20 -10.06 2.60
C TYR A 157 15.00 -10.19 1.30
N LYS A 158 15.64 -9.10 0.85
CA LYS A 158 16.49 -9.07 -0.33
C LYS A 158 17.68 -10.01 -0.18
N LYS A 159 18.39 -9.97 0.95
CA LYS A 159 19.53 -10.86 1.22
C LYS A 159 19.10 -12.33 1.16
N ARG A 160 18.01 -12.68 1.86
CA ARG A 160 17.47 -14.05 1.86
C ARG A 160 17.07 -14.52 0.47
N LYS A 161 16.26 -13.74 -0.26
CA LYS A 161 15.82 -14.10 -1.62
C LYS A 161 16.96 -14.12 -2.63
N THR A 162 18.00 -13.32 -2.43
CA THR A 162 19.22 -13.40 -3.25
C THR A 162 19.92 -14.73 -3.01
N ALA A 163 20.14 -15.14 -1.76
CA ALA A 163 20.74 -16.44 -1.45
C ALA A 163 19.90 -17.63 -2.00
N GLU A 164 18.57 -17.55 -1.91
CA GLU A 164 17.67 -18.59 -2.42
C GLU A 164 17.63 -18.66 -3.96
N ARG A 165 17.69 -17.52 -4.66
CA ARG A 165 17.37 -17.43 -6.12
C ARG A 165 18.54 -17.01 -7.00
N THR A 166 19.74 -16.88 -6.44
CA THR A 166 20.96 -16.65 -7.21
C THR A 166 21.96 -17.79 -6.99
N PRO A 167 22.58 -18.32 -8.06
CA PRO A 167 22.49 -17.88 -9.47
C PRO A 167 21.11 -18.13 -10.12
N PRO A 168 20.79 -17.49 -11.27
CA PRO A 168 19.45 -17.47 -11.86
C PRO A 168 18.76 -18.83 -12.01
N GLU A 169 19.54 -19.89 -12.20
CA GLU A 169 19.11 -21.28 -12.36
C GLU A 169 18.34 -21.78 -11.14
N LYS A 170 18.57 -21.20 -9.95
CA LYS A 170 17.81 -21.52 -8.73
C LYS A 170 16.42 -20.87 -8.69
N CYS A 171 16.10 -19.98 -9.63
CA CYS A 171 14.81 -19.32 -9.65
C CYS A 171 13.72 -20.31 -10.13
N PRO A 172 12.59 -20.46 -9.41
CA PRO A 172 11.48 -21.34 -9.83
C PRO A 172 10.83 -20.97 -11.18
N GLN A 173 11.21 -19.82 -11.74
CA GLN A 173 10.68 -19.27 -12.99
C GLN A 173 11.77 -19.18 -14.07
N TYR A 174 12.97 -19.68 -13.80
CA TYR A 174 14.07 -19.71 -14.75
C TYR A 174 13.71 -20.55 -15.97
N GLY A 175 13.88 -20.01 -17.18
CA GLY A 175 13.52 -20.68 -18.43
C GLY A 175 12.01 -20.89 -18.68
N ILE A 176 11.17 -20.79 -17.65
CA ILE A 176 9.71 -20.96 -17.73
C ILE A 176 9.02 -19.63 -18.05
N ASN A 177 9.38 -18.57 -17.33
CA ASN A 177 8.77 -17.27 -17.55
C ASN A 177 9.10 -16.75 -18.94
N ARG A 178 8.09 -16.29 -19.70
CA ARG A 178 8.25 -15.81 -21.09
C ARG A 178 9.36 -14.77 -21.26
N ILE A 179 9.48 -13.82 -20.32
CA ILE A 179 10.51 -12.78 -20.37
C ILE A 179 11.89 -13.39 -20.10
N CYS A 180 11.98 -14.27 -19.10
CA CYS A 180 13.23 -14.98 -18.78
C CYS A 180 13.69 -15.86 -19.96
N LYS A 181 12.78 -16.63 -20.57
CA LYS A 181 13.06 -17.48 -21.73
C LYS A 181 13.57 -16.66 -22.91
N LYS A 182 12.93 -15.51 -23.20
CA LYS A 182 13.38 -14.58 -24.25
C LYS A 182 14.78 -14.03 -23.97
N GLN A 183 15.07 -13.62 -22.74
CA GLN A 183 16.38 -13.10 -22.36
C GLN A 183 17.48 -14.15 -22.53
N ILE A 184 17.23 -15.39 -22.10
CA ILE A 184 18.17 -16.51 -22.25
C ILE A 184 18.45 -16.79 -23.74
N ALA A 185 17.40 -16.85 -24.57
CA ALA A 185 17.55 -17.08 -26.01
C ALA A 185 18.35 -15.97 -26.71
N GLU A 186 18.29 -14.75 -26.21
CA GLU A 186 19.07 -13.60 -26.69
C GLU A 186 20.48 -13.51 -26.07
N GLY A 187 20.90 -14.48 -25.26
CA GLY A 187 22.19 -14.45 -24.55
C GLY A 187 22.29 -13.39 -23.46
N LYS A 188 21.17 -12.81 -23.04
CA LYS A 188 21.10 -11.75 -22.01
C LYS A 188 20.96 -12.34 -20.61
N LYS A 189 21.55 -11.66 -19.63
CA LYS A 189 21.38 -12.00 -18.20
C LYS A 189 19.91 -11.82 -17.77
N PRO A 190 19.26 -12.85 -17.19
CA PRO A 190 17.88 -12.75 -16.73
C PRO A 190 17.66 -11.66 -15.66
N SER A 191 16.47 -11.06 -15.64
CA SER A 191 16.09 -9.97 -14.72
C SER A 191 15.87 -10.40 -13.25
N CYS A 192 16.43 -11.54 -12.80
CA CYS A 192 16.18 -12.10 -11.47
C CYS A 192 16.48 -11.12 -10.32
N LYS A 193 17.56 -10.33 -10.41
CA LYS A 193 17.90 -9.31 -9.41
C LYS A 193 16.82 -8.23 -9.28
N SER A 194 16.23 -7.81 -10.39
CA SER A 194 15.13 -6.83 -10.42
C SER A 194 13.86 -7.42 -9.79
N HIS A 195 13.52 -8.68 -10.11
CA HIS A 195 12.40 -9.36 -9.45
C HIS A 195 12.60 -9.45 -7.93
N ILE A 196 13.80 -9.82 -7.47
CA ILE A 196 14.12 -9.87 -6.03
C ILE A 196 13.99 -8.48 -5.39
N HIS A 197 14.48 -7.42 -6.04
CA HIS A 197 14.31 -6.04 -5.56
C HIS A 197 12.81 -5.69 -5.41
N ASN A 198 12.01 -5.94 -6.43
CA ASN A 198 10.58 -5.63 -6.43
C ASN A 198 9.81 -6.43 -5.37
N MET A 199 10.12 -7.71 -5.23
CA MET A 199 9.54 -8.55 -4.15
C MET A 199 9.91 -8.02 -2.77
N SER A 200 11.15 -7.55 -2.60
CA SER A 200 11.61 -6.98 -1.32
C SER A 200 10.90 -5.67 -1.00
N LYS A 201 10.65 -4.82 -2.01
CA LYS A 201 9.87 -3.57 -1.86
C LYS A 201 8.44 -3.86 -1.41
N ILE A 202 7.77 -4.79 -2.08
CA ILE A 202 6.41 -5.22 -1.70
C ILE A 202 6.39 -5.85 -0.32
N TYR A 203 7.40 -6.64 0.05
CA TYR A 203 7.51 -7.22 1.39
C TYR A 203 7.58 -6.15 2.48
N ALA A 204 8.45 -5.14 2.32
CA ALA A 204 8.56 -4.04 3.27
C ALA A 204 7.25 -3.26 3.42
N VAL A 205 6.55 -2.98 2.32
CA VAL A 205 5.24 -2.33 2.40
C VAL A 205 4.19 -3.21 3.05
N LYS A 206 4.20 -4.53 2.82
CA LYS A 206 3.30 -5.43 3.55
C LYS A 206 3.55 -5.41 5.05
N GLN A 207 4.81 -5.31 5.50
CA GLN A 207 5.12 -5.12 6.92
C GLN A 207 4.61 -3.78 7.45
N PHE A 208 4.80 -2.70 6.71
CA PHE A 208 4.24 -1.39 7.08
C PHE A 208 2.72 -1.40 7.21
N ILE A 209 2.00 -1.95 6.23
CA ILE A 209 0.53 -2.03 6.28
C ILE A 209 0.04 -2.94 7.40
N LYS A 210 0.79 -3.99 7.74
CA LYS A 210 0.53 -4.83 8.91
C LYS A 210 0.68 -4.06 10.21
N ASP A 211 1.80 -3.36 10.39
CA ASP A 211 2.07 -2.59 11.60
C ASP A 211 1.10 -1.42 11.75
N LEU A 212 0.73 -0.76 10.63
CA LEU A 212 -0.32 0.25 10.59
C LEU A 212 -1.67 -0.29 11.04
N TRP A 213 -2.10 -1.42 10.49
CA TRP A 213 -3.36 -2.07 10.84
C TRP A 213 -3.42 -2.44 12.32
N LEU A 214 -2.32 -3.01 12.85
CA LEU A 214 -2.19 -3.35 14.26
C LEU A 214 -2.28 -2.10 15.15
N ALA A 215 -1.45 -1.11 14.90
CA ALA A 215 -1.41 0.12 15.70
C ALA A 215 -2.76 0.82 15.72
N TRP A 216 -3.43 0.89 14.57
CA TRP A 216 -4.72 1.54 14.46
C TRP A 216 -5.83 0.79 15.17
N ARG A 217 -5.87 -0.55 15.06
CA ARG A 217 -6.85 -1.35 15.81
C ARG A 217 -6.65 -1.26 17.31
N ILE A 218 -5.40 -1.26 17.78
CA ILE A 218 -5.08 -1.05 19.20
C ILE A 218 -5.60 0.31 19.68
N LEU A 219 -5.35 1.39 18.92
CA LEU A 219 -5.84 2.73 19.26
C LEU A 219 -7.36 2.84 19.28
N GLU A 220 -8.07 2.07 18.46
CA GLU A 220 -9.54 2.03 18.42
C GLU A 220 -10.14 0.97 19.37
N GLY A 221 -9.33 0.25 20.15
CA GLY A 221 -9.81 -0.79 21.07
C GLY A 221 -10.40 -2.02 20.36
N LEU A 222 -10.02 -2.25 19.10
CA LEU A 222 -10.56 -3.32 18.27
C LEU A 222 -9.78 -4.62 18.43
N PRO A 223 -10.44 -5.80 18.32
CA PRO A 223 -9.76 -7.08 18.44
C PRO A 223 -8.71 -7.25 17.34
N VAL A 224 -7.54 -7.76 17.70
CA VAL A 224 -6.48 -8.06 16.75
C VAL A 224 -6.46 -9.57 16.54
N THR A 225 -6.77 -10.03 15.34
CA THR A 225 -6.54 -11.42 14.95
C THR A 225 -5.05 -11.65 14.73
N GLU A 226 -4.53 -12.79 15.15
CA GLU A 226 -3.18 -13.22 14.75
C GLU A 226 -3.07 -13.26 13.22
N PRO A 227 -1.88 -13.00 12.62
CA PRO A 227 -1.73 -12.98 11.18
C PRO A 227 -2.23 -14.27 10.52
N TYR A 228 -3.03 -14.15 9.45
CA TYR A 228 -3.54 -15.25 8.59
C TYR A 228 -2.49 -16.33 8.21
N VAL A 229 -1.20 -15.95 8.19
CA VAL A 229 -0.06 -16.82 7.88
C VAL A 229 0.24 -17.83 9.00
N ILE A 230 -0.16 -17.54 10.24
CA ILE A 230 0.01 -18.44 11.39
C ILE A 230 -1.17 -19.41 11.46
N ASP A 231 -2.40 -18.92 11.28
CA ASP A 231 -3.63 -19.73 11.37
C ASP A 231 -3.85 -20.68 10.17
N VAL A 232 -3.40 -20.31 8.96
CA VAL A 232 -3.69 -21.09 7.74
C VAL A 232 -2.43 -21.67 7.07
N LEU A 233 -1.25 -21.08 7.31
CA LEU A 233 0.00 -21.45 6.59
C LEU A 233 1.15 -21.93 7.50
N GLY A 234 0.94 -22.07 8.82
CA GLY A 234 1.85 -22.79 9.73
C GLY A 234 3.27 -22.23 9.87
N HIS A 235 3.50 -20.91 9.71
CA HIS A 235 4.83 -20.33 9.90
C HIS A 235 5.05 -19.83 11.35
N GLU A 236 6.15 -20.26 11.96
CA GLU A 236 6.53 -19.96 13.36
C GLU A 236 6.79 -18.47 13.63
N LYS A 237 6.48 -18.05 14.87
CA LYS A 237 6.72 -16.73 15.43
C LYS A 237 8.20 -16.34 15.25
N LYS A 238 8.45 -15.19 14.61
CA LYS A 238 9.70 -14.46 14.80
C LYS A 238 9.38 -13.16 15.51
N ASP A 239 10.00 -12.99 16.67
CA ASP A 239 9.80 -11.89 17.59
C ASP A 239 9.77 -10.53 16.88
N LYS A 240 8.73 -9.75 17.16
CA LYS A 240 8.64 -8.37 16.68
C LYS A 240 9.61 -7.52 17.49
N PRO A 241 10.61 -6.86 16.88
CA PRO A 241 11.41 -5.89 17.61
C PRO A 241 10.57 -4.63 17.93
N PRO A 242 10.88 -3.95 19.05
CA PRO A 242 10.19 -2.74 19.48
C PRO A 242 10.15 -1.66 18.40
N LEU A 243 9.12 -0.82 18.45
CA LEU A 243 9.05 0.41 17.68
C LEU A 243 9.94 1.44 18.41
N GLU A 244 11.24 1.44 18.11
CA GLU A 244 12.16 2.55 18.37
C GLU A 244 12.43 3.32 17.06
#